data_AF-A0A6G5A0B6-F1
#
_entry.id   AF-A0A6G5A0B6-F1
#
_cell.length_a   1.000
_cell.length_b   1.000
_cell.length_c   1.000
_cell.angle_alpha   90.00
_cell.angle_beta   90.00
_cell.angle_gamma   90.00
#
_symmetry.space_group_name_H-M   'P 1'
#
loop_
_entity.id
_entity.type
_entity.pdbx_description
1 polymer ?
#
loop_
_entity_poly.entity_id
_entity_poly.type
_entity_poly.pdbx_seq_one_letter_code
_entity_poly.pdbx_strand_id
1 'polypeptide(L)'
;PSELVTMSAQNQPDPLFDIRNAFYIGNYQYCITEAQKGKNVSPEHKLEKDVFLYRAYMAQRKYGVVLDEIRSMAPDELQCIRMLADYLSGDMARKNEVVKQLDQKLSKSLDVNNVILPVVAATIYYHEQNYEAALRVLHQSDSLECAALTLQCYLKLDRLDLARKELKKMQEKDDDATLTQLAQAWVNLNLVAKSCRRPSTSIRNWLKRHGNSLLLNGQATAY
;
A
#
# COMPACT_ATOMS: atom_id res chain seq x y z
N PRO A 1 -29.48 -25.22 -22.80
CA PRO A 1 -29.61 -24.78 -21.39
C PRO A 1 -28.26 -24.67 -20.64
N SER A 2 -27.17 -24.34 -21.35
CA SER A 2 -25.79 -24.45 -20.82
C SER A 2 -25.00 -23.13 -20.89
N GLU A 3 -25.66 -21.99 -21.09
CA GLU A 3 -25.00 -20.68 -21.30
C GLU A 3 -25.48 -19.58 -20.36
N LEU A 4 -26.11 -19.92 -19.23
CA LEU A 4 -26.69 -18.93 -18.29
C LEU A 4 -25.93 -18.79 -16.96
N VAL A 5 -24.76 -19.42 -16.78
CA VAL A 5 -24.05 -19.44 -15.49
C VAL A 5 -22.77 -18.58 -15.46
N THR A 6 -22.30 -18.04 -16.59
CA THR A 6 -21.00 -17.35 -16.67
C THR A 6 -21.05 -15.82 -16.84
N MET A 7 -22.22 -15.18 -16.65
CA MET A 7 -22.36 -13.71 -16.83
C MET A 7 -22.81 -12.93 -15.58
N SER A 8 -22.58 -13.44 -14.37
CA SER A 8 -23.03 -12.79 -13.12
C SER A 8 -21.96 -12.66 -12.03
N ALA A 9 -20.68 -12.61 -12.41
CA ALA A 9 -19.57 -12.34 -11.46
C ALA A 9 -19.02 -10.90 -11.54
N GLN A 10 -19.49 -10.05 -12.46
CA GLN A 10 -18.99 -8.69 -12.66
C GLN A 10 -19.81 -7.58 -11.97
N ASN A 11 -20.83 -7.90 -11.16
CA ASN A 11 -21.72 -6.88 -10.60
C ASN A 11 -22.15 -7.14 -9.15
N GLN A 12 -21.39 -7.93 -8.38
CA GLN A 12 -21.52 -7.92 -6.93
C GLN A 12 -20.68 -6.74 -6.42
N PRO A 13 -21.25 -5.78 -5.67
CA PRO A 13 -20.44 -4.75 -5.03
C PRO A 13 -19.41 -5.47 -4.18
N ASP A 14 -18.12 -5.25 -4.46
CA ASP A 14 -17.04 -5.85 -3.69
C ASP A 14 -17.29 -5.52 -2.21
N PRO A 15 -17.58 -6.51 -1.36
CA PRO A 15 -17.88 -6.26 0.05
C PRO A 15 -16.70 -5.62 0.80
N LEU A 16 -15.49 -5.65 0.24
CA LEU A 16 -14.31 -4.95 0.75
C LEU A 16 -14.13 -3.55 0.17
N PHE A 17 -14.95 -3.10 -0.78
CA PHE A 17 -14.81 -1.80 -1.42
C PHE A 17 -14.79 -0.66 -0.40
N ASP A 18 -15.75 -0.65 0.53
CA ASP A 18 -15.83 0.37 1.57
C ASP A 18 -14.63 0.34 2.53
N ILE A 19 -14.13 -0.86 2.85
CA ILE A 19 -12.97 -1.07 3.73
C ILE A 19 -11.69 -0.56 3.04
N ARG A 20 -11.48 -0.95 1.78
CA ARG A 20 -10.35 -0.52 0.94
C ARG A 20 -10.35 0.99 0.75
N ASN A 21 -11.52 1.56 0.40
CA ASN A 21 -11.66 2.99 0.21
C ASN A 21 -11.37 3.74 1.52
N ALA A 22 -11.97 3.31 2.64
CA ALA A 22 -11.73 3.88 3.97
C ALA A 22 -10.26 3.85 4.37
N PHE A 23 -9.55 2.77 4.03
CA PHE A 23 -8.11 2.66 4.26
C PHE A 23 -7.33 3.69 3.43
N TYR A 24 -7.59 3.79 2.13
CA TYR A 24 -6.84 4.70 1.24
C TYR A 24 -7.09 6.20 1.52
N ILE A 25 -8.30 6.57 1.94
CA ILE A 25 -8.61 7.95 2.36
C ILE A 25 -8.07 8.28 3.76
N GLY A 26 -7.50 7.30 4.46
CA GLY A 26 -6.91 7.48 5.79
C GLY A 26 -7.90 7.42 6.96
N ASN A 27 -9.13 6.96 6.73
CA ASN A 27 -10.12 6.75 7.78
C ASN A 27 -9.96 5.37 8.43
N TYR A 28 -8.83 5.17 9.11
CA TYR A 28 -8.42 3.88 9.67
C TYR A 28 -9.38 3.38 10.75
N GLN A 29 -9.99 4.26 11.54
CA GLN A 29 -10.92 3.85 12.61
C GLN A 29 -12.23 3.28 12.03
N TYR A 30 -12.73 3.90 10.95
CA TYR A 30 -13.90 3.38 10.23
C TYR A 30 -13.56 2.05 9.55
N CYS A 31 -12.39 1.95 8.91
CA CYS A 31 -11.90 0.71 8.30
C CYS A 31 -11.88 -0.46 9.31
N ILE A 32 -11.34 -0.24 10.52
CA ILE A 32 -11.31 -1.26 11.59
C ILE A 32 -12.73 -1.67 12.00
N THR A 33 -13.60 -0.68 12.20
CA THR A 33 -14.98 -0.91 12.65
C THR A 33 -15.77 -1.73 11.62
N GLU A 34 -15.68 -1.37 10.34
CA GLU A 34 -16.36 -2.09 9.27
C GLU A 34 -15.76 -3.48 9.02
N ALA A 35 -14.43 -3.63 9.12
CA ALA A 35 -13.78 -4.95 9.04
C ALA A 35 -14.21 -5.89 10.19
N GLN A 36 -14.45 -5.37 11.39
CA GLN A 36 -14.95 -6.16 12.53
C GLN A 36 -16.43 -6.54 12.39
N LYS A 37 -17.26 -5.66 11.81
CA LYS A 37 -18.68 -5.94 11.54
C LYS A 37 -18.90 -6.86 10.34
N GLY A 38 -17.99 -6.82 9.36
CA GLY A 38 -18.11 -7.53 8.10
C GLY A 38 -18.18 -9.05 8.28
N LYS A 39 -19.17 -9.69 7.64
CA LYS A 39 -19.34 -11.15 7.66
C LYS A 39 -18.27 -11.82 6.79
N ASN A 40 -17.70 -12.92 7.28
CA ASN A 40 -16.73 -13.69 6.51
C ASN A 40 -17.47 -14.57 5.48
N VAL A 41 -17.56 -14.09 4.23
CA VAL A 41 -18.26 -14.80 3.15
C VAL A 41 -17.46 -15.98 2.59
N SER A 42 -16.13 -15.86 2.55
CA SER A 42 -15.20 -16.89 2.07
C SER A 42 -13.87 -16.84 2.86
N PRO A 43 -13.04 -17.90 2.85
CA PRO A 43 -11.72 -17.88 3.49
C PRO A 43 -10.78 -16.83 2.86
N GLU A 44 -10.86 -16.64 1.54
CA GLU A 44 -10.11 -15.61 0.80
C GLU A 44 -10.55 -14.20 1.22
N HIS A 45 -11.87 -13.97 1.30
CA HIS A 45 -12.43 -12.70 1.74
C HIS A 45 -12.05 -12.39 3.20
N LYS A 46 -12.01 -13.41 4.06
CA LYS A 46 -11.53 -13.26 5.44
C LYS A 46 -10.06 -12.82 5.46
N LEU A 47 -9.22 -13.45 4.65
CA LEU A 47 -7.79 -13.12 4.57
C LEU A 47 -7.58 -11.68 4.10
N GLU A 48 -8.25 -11.25 3.02
CA GLU A 48 -8.14 -9.87 2.55
C GLU A 48 -8.66 -8.85 3.56
N LYS A 49 -9.77 -9.16 4.24
CA LYS A 49 -10.31 -8.33 5.31
C LYS A 49 -9.32 -8.17 6.47
N ASP A 50 -8.72 -9.28 6.90
CA ASP A 50 -7.72 -9.28 7.96
C ASP A 50 -6.47 -8.48 7.54
N VAL A 51 -6.04 -8.60 6.28
CA VAL A 51 -4.95 -7.78 5.70
C VAL A 51 -5.22 -6.28 5.87
N PHE A 52 -6.39 -5.79 5.44
CA PHE A 52 -6.74 -4.36 5.58
C PHE A 52 -6.92 -3.94 7.03
N LEU A 53 -7.49 -4.81 7.88
CA LEU A 53 -7.63 -4.56 9.31
C LEU A 53 -6.27 -4.33 9.99
N TYR A 54 -5.30 -5.22 9.77
CA TYR A 54 -3.96 -5.08 10.36
C TYR A 54 -3.19 -3.91 9.78
N ARG A 55 -3.32 -3.62 8.47
CA ARG A 55 -2.77 -2.40 7.88
C ARG A 55 -3.35 -1.15 8.51
N ALA A 56 -4.65 -1.11 8.80
CA ALA A 56 -5.28 0.00 9.52
C ALA A 56 -4.76 0.12 10.97
N TYR A 57 -4.49 -0.98 11.67
CA TYR A 57 -3.86 -0.94 12.99
C TYR A 57 -2.41 -0.40 12.95
N MET A 58 -1.60 -0.83 11.98
CA MET A 58 -0.26 -0.29 11.77
C MET A 58 -0.30 1.21 11.47
N ALA A 59 -1.28 1.64 10.66
CA ALA A 59 -1.53 3.03 10.35
C ALA A 59 -1.86 3.89 11.59
N GLN A 60 -2.48 3.29 12.61
CA GLN A 60 -2.73 3.92 13.91
C GLN A 60 -1.56 3.79 14.91
N ARG A 61 -0.39 3.29 14.48
CA ARG A 61 0.77 2.96 15.31
C ARG A 61 0.51 1.90 16.39
N LYS A 62 -0.55 1.11 16.24
CA LYS A 62 -0.90 0.01 17.17
C LYS A 62 -0.16 -1.27 16.77
N TYR A 63 1.17 -1.20 16.67
CA TYR A 63 2.00 -2.31 16.21
C TYR A 63 1.93 -3.53 17.13
N GLY A 64 1.76 -3.32 18.45
CA GLY A 64 1.63 -4.42 19.42
C GLY A 64 0.47 -5.36 19.12
N VAL A 65 -0.69 -4.84 18.72
CA VAL A 65 -1.86 -5.65 18.34
C VAL A 65 -1.53 -6.56 17.15
N VAL A 66 -0.85 -6.03 16.14
CA VAL A 66 -0.46 -6.79 14.94
C VAL A 66 0.56 -7.88 15.28
N LEU A 67 1.50 -7.59 16.18
CA LEU A 67 2.52 -8.54 16.63
C LEU A 67 1.96 -9.59 17.61
N ASP A 68 0.87 -9.32 18.31
CA ASP A 68 0.29 -10.30 19.24
C ASP A 68 -0.75 -11.20 18.55
N GLU A 69 -1.52 -10.66 17.60
CA GLU A 69 -2.58 -11.37 16.89
C GLU A 69 -2.05 -12.24 15.73
N ILE A 70 -1.04 -11.77 14.98
CA ILE A 70 -0.48 -12.54 13.86
C ILE A 70 0.57 -13.53 14.37
N ARG A 71 0.18 -14.78 14.63
CA ARG A 71 1.09 -15.86 15.07
C ARG A 71 1.79 -16.56 13.90
N SER A 72 2.78 -17.41 14.18
CA SER A 72 3.59 -18.13 13.16
C SER A 72 2.81 -19.06 12.23
N MET A 73 1.58 -19.47 12.60
CA MET A 73 0.70 -20.31 11.77
C MET A 73 -0.18 -19.49 10.80
N ALA A 74 -0.05 -18.16 10.80
CA ALA A 74 -0.83 -17.30 9.91
C ALA A 74 -0.31 -17.42 8.46
N PRO A 75 -1.19 -17.22 7.46
CA PRO A 75 -0.84 -17.24 6.04
C PRO A 75 0.25 -16.21 5.70
N ASP A 76 0.95 -16.45 4.59
CA ASP A 76 2.16 -15.71 4.22
C ASP A 76 1.91 -14.21 4.05
N GLU A 77 0.74 -13.80 3.58
CA GLU A 77 0.31 -12.40 3.48
C GLU A 77 0.32 -11.70 4.84
N LEU A 78 -0.22 -12.37 5.87
CA LEU A 78 -0.25 -11.83 7.23
C LEU A 78 1.15 -11.83 7.86
N GLN A 79 1.98 -12.83 7.56
CA GLN A 79 3.39 -12.82 7.98
C GLN A 79 4.15 -11.62 7.40
N CYS A 80 3.88 -11.23 6.15
CA CYS A 80 4.47 -10.03 5.55
C CYS A 80 4.05 -8.78 6.32
N ILE A 81 2.78 -8.67 6.70
CA ILE A 81 2.28 -7.53 7.49
C ILE A 81 2.92 -7.48 8.87
N ARG A 82 3.06 -8.64 9.54
CA ARG A 82 3.76 -8.73 10.82
C ARG A 82 5.22 -8.26 10.69
N MET A 83 5.91 -8.67 9.62
CA MET A 83 7.28 -8.24 9.34
C MET A 83 7.37 -6.72 9.17
N LEU A 84 6.41 -6.11 8.47
CA LEU A 84 6.33 -4.64 8.36
C LEU A 84 6.10 -3.98 9.72
N ALA A 85 5.22 -4.54 10.55
CA ALA A 85 4.97 -4.04 11.90
C ALA A 85 6.22 -4.11 12.80
N ASP A 86 7.00 -5.20 12.70
CA ASP A 86 8.26 -5.36 13.43
C ASP A 86 9.32 -4.36 12.94
N TYR A 87 9.40 -4.12 11.62
CA TYR A 87 10.26 -3.08 11.05
C TYR A 87 9.90 -1.67 11.54
N LEU A 88 8.60 -1.33 11.58
CA LEU A 88 8.13 0.00 11.98
C LEU A 88 8.22 0.23 13.49
N SER A 89 8.08 -0.81 14.31
CA SER A 89 8.15 -0.73 15.77
C SER A 89 9.56 -0.93 16.34
N GLY A 90 10.46 -1.55 15.57
CA GLY A 90 11.81 -1.89 16.00
C GLY A 90 12.84 -0.76 15.89
N ASP A 91 13.90 -0.88 16.68
CA ASP A 91 15.10 -0.04 16.58
C ASP A 91 15.90 -0.33 15.29
N MET A 92 16.88 0.53 14.97
CA MET A 92 17.72 0.40 13.77
C MET A 92 18.37 -0.99 13.60
N ALA A 93 18.71 -1.68 14.70
CA ALA A 93 19.24 -3.03 14.67
C ALA A 93 18.21 -4.05 14.14
N ARG A 94 16.95 -3.97 14.62
CA ARG A 94 15.85 -4.84 14.16
C ARG A 94 15.47 -4.53 12.73
N LYS A 95 15.47 -3.25 12.34
CA LYS A 95 15.21 -2.83 10.95
C LYS A 95 16.15 -3.51 9.97
N ASN A 96 17.45 -3.49 10.26
CA ASN A 96 18.47 -4.15 9.44
C ASN A 96 18.28 -5.68 9.39
N GLU A 97 17.86 -6.30 10.49
CA GLU A 97 17.57 -7.73 10.53
C GLU A 97 16.36 -8.09 9.69
N VAL A 98 15.28 -7.31 9.80
CA VAL A 98 14.05 -7.48 9.00
C VAL A 98 14.34 -7.31 7.51
N VAL A 99 15.15 -6.32 7.11
CA VAL A 99 15.56 -6.14 5.70
C VAL A 99 16.30 -7.37 5.18
N LYS A 100 17.22 -7.94 5.96
CA LYS A 100 17.93 -9.17 5.57
C LYS A 100 16.98 -10.37 5.45
N GLN A 101 16.02 -10.50 6.36
CA GLN A 101 15.01 -11.57 6.28
C GLN A 101 14.12 -11.40 5.04
N LEU A 102 13.75 -10.16 4.72
CA LEU A 102 12.99 -9.83 3.53
C LEU A 102 13.75 -10.18 2.25
N ASP A 103 15.02 -9.80 2.14
CA ASP A 103 15.88 -10.13 0.99
C ASP A 103 15.97 -11.66 0.78
N GLN A 104 16.10 -12.41 1.88
CA GLN A 104 16.09 -13.88 1.82
C GLN A 104 14.74 -14.43 1.36
N LYS A 105 13.62 -13.86 1.82
CA LYS A 105 12.28 -14.29 1.35
C LYS A 105 12.09 -14.01 -0.14
N LEU A 106 12.46 -12.82 -0.60
CA LEU A 106 12.39 -12.44 -2.02
C LEU A 106 13.27 -13.34 -2.91
N SER A 107 14.40 -13.83 -2.39
CA SER A 107 15.28 -14.77 -3.12
C SER A 107 14.77 -16.21 -3.18
N LYS A 108 13.91 -16.64 -2.25
CA LYS A 108 13.58 -18.07 -2.05
C LYS A 108 12.35 -18.53 -2.81
N SER A 109 11.39 -17.67 -3.09
CA SER A 109 10.30 -17.89 -4.05
C SER A 109 9.39 -16.67 -3.98
N LEU A 110 9.17 -16.03 -5.12
CA LEU A 110 8.09 -15.05 -5.26
C LEU A 110 6.86 -15.84 -5.71
N ASP A 111 5.95 -16.13 -4.78
CA ASP A 111 4.62 -16.54 -5.20
C ASP A 111 4.00 -15.37 -5.95
N VAL A 112 3.93 -15.49 -7.27
CA VAL A 112 3.48 -14.45 -8.22
C VAL A 112 2.06 -13.96 -7.88
N ASN A 113 1.30 -14.73 -7.09
CA ASN A 113 -0.05 -14.41 -6.65
C ASN A 113 -0.12 -13.51 -5.41
N ASN A 114 0.96 -13.38 -4.62
CA ASN A 114 0.91 -12.59 -3.40
C ASN A 114 1.28 -11.13 -3.69
N VAL A 115 0.27 -10.26 -3.78
CA VAL A 115 0.43 -8.81 -3.99
C VAL A 115 0.93 -8.09 -2.73
N ILE A 116 0.73 -8.67 -1.54
CA ILE A 116 1.06 -8.03 -0.26
C ILE A 116 2.57 -8.05 0.00
N LEU A 117 3.25 -9.15 -0.32
CA LEU A 117 4.71 -9.28 -0.21
C LEU A 117 5.46 -8.13 -0.93
N PRO A 118 5.24 -7.86 -2.23
CA PRO A 118 5.93 -6.81 -2.96
C PRO A 118 5.57 -5.40 -2.45
N VAL A 119 4.32 -5.16 -2.02
CA VAL A 119 3.91 -3.89 -1.40
C VAL A 119 4.64 -3.65 -0.07
N VAL A 120 4.72 -4.68 0.79
CA VAL A 120 5.47 -4.61 2.05
C VAL A 120 6.95 -4.41 1.80
N ALA A 121 7.54 -5.19 0.89
CA ALA A 121 8.95 -5.12 0.56
C ALA A 121 9.34 -3.72 0.06
N ALA A 122 8.57 -3.20 -0.89
CA ALA A 122 8.78 -1.87 -1.44
C ALA A 122 8.58 -0.77 -0.39
N THR A 123 7.63 -0.93 0.55
CA THR A 123 7.45 -0.01 1.67
C THR A 123 8.70 0.04 2.56
N ILE A 124 9.28 -1.11 2.89
CA ILE A 124 10.51 -1.19 3.70
C ILE A 124 11.67 -0.52 2.95
N TYR A 125 11.90 -0.88 1.68
CA TYR A 125 12.95 -0.25 0.87
C TYR A 125 12.75 1.26 0.69
N TYR A 126 11.49 1.72 0.61
CA TYR A 126 11.17 3.13 0.55
C TYR A 126 11.60 3.87 1.82
N HIS A 127 11.43 3.26 3.00
CA HIS A 127 11.92 3.81 4.27
C HIS A 127 13.45 3.80 4.38
N GLU A 128 14.10 2.77 3.81
CA GLU A 128 15.57 2.68 3.70
C GLU A 128 16.15 3.59 2.59
N GLN A 129 15.32 4.38 1.90
CA GLN A 129 15.71 5.24 0.76
C GLN A 129 16.27 4.48 -0.46
N ASN A 130 16.09 3.16 -0.51
CA ASN A 130 16.51 2.32 -1.64
C ASN A 130 15.37 2.19 -2.67
N TYR A 131 15.10 3.28 -3.39
CA TYR A 131 14.00 3.33 -4.35
C TYR A 131 14.20 2.39 -5.55
N GLU A 132 15.44 2.07 -5.93
CA GLU A 132 15.74 1.17 -7.05
C GLU A 132 15.32 -0.27 -6.73
N ALA A 133 15.61 -0.75 -5.52
CA ALA A 133 15.18 -2.07 -5.05
C ALA A 133 13.66 -2.14 -4.96
N ALA A 134 13.02 -1.08 -4.43
CA ALA A 134 11.56 -0.98 -4.36
C ALA A 134 10.92 -1.11 -5.76
N LEU A 135 11.40 -0.36 -6.75
CA LEU A 135 10.89 -0.40 -8.12
C LEU A 135 11.07 -1.78 -8.77
N ARG A 136 12.20 -2.47 -8.52
CA ARG A 136 12.46 -3.81 -9.06
C ARG A 136 11.43 -4.83 -8.57
N VAL A 137 11.06 -4.76 -7.30
CA VAL A 137 10.06 -5.65 -6.71
C VAL A 137 8.65 -5.28 -7.18
N LEU A 138 8.34 -4.00 -7.28
CA LEU A 138 7.01 -3.54 -7.71
C LEU A 138 6.70 -3.88 -9.18
N HIS A 139 7.70 -3.87 -10.06
CA HIS A 139 7.50 -4.24 -11.47
C HIS A 139 7.12 -5.71 -11.68
N GLN A 140 7.29 -6.57 -10.68
CA GLN A 140 6.91 -7.98 -10.76
C GLN A 140 5.42 -8.21 -10.57
N SER A 141 4.69 -7.20 -10.07
CA SER A 141 3.27 -7.32 -9.72
C SER A 141 2.45 -6.25 -10.41
N ASP A 142 1.35 -6.67 -11.04
CA ASP A 142 0.53 -5.77 -11.86
C ASP A 142 -0.66 -5.13 -11.10
N SER A 143 -0.57 -5.09 -9.76
CA SER A 143 -1.61 -4.51 -8.90
C SER A 143 -1.62 -2.99 -8.95
N LEU A 144 -2.82 -2.41 -8.78
CA LEU A 144 -3.01 -0.96 -8.72
C LEU A 144 -2.35 -0.34 -7.47
N GLU A 145 -2.25 -1.08 -6.36
CA GLU A 145 -1.45 -0.67 -5.19
C GLU A 145 0.05 -0.57 -5.53
N CYS A 146 0.57 -1.54 -6.29
CA CYS A 146 1.98 -1.54 -6.70
C CYS A 146 2.28 -0.37 -7.65
N ALA A 147 1.36 -0.07 -8.57
CA ALA A 147 1.47 1.08 -9.47
C ALA A 147 1.46 2.41 -8.70
N ALA A 148 0.57 2.55 -7.70
CA ALA A 148 0.52 3.73 -6.85
C ALA A 148 1.84 3.95 -6.08
N LEU A 149 2.42 2.87 -5.52
CA LEU A 149 3.69 2.93 -4.80
C LEU A 149 4.89 3.20 -5.74
N THR A 150 4.85 2.65 -6.95
CA THR A 150 5.84 2.91 -8.02
C THR A 150 5.84 4.40 -8.40
N LEU A 151 4.66 4.96 -8.63
CA LEU A 151 4.47 6.39 -8.91
C LEU A 151 5.03 7.23 -7.75
N GLN A 152 4.78 6.84 -6.52
CA GLN A 152 5.30 7.52 -5.34
C GLN A 152 6.84 7.48 -5.26
N CYS A 153 7.46 6.36 -5.64
CA CYS A 153 8.92 6.25 -5.77
C CYS A 153 9.45 7.20 -6.86
N TYR A 154 8.81 7.26 -8.03
CA TYR A 154 9.21 8.18 -9.09
C TYR A 154 9.09 9.66 -8.69
N LEU A 155 8.06 10.01 -7.90
CA LEU A 155 7.93 11.36 -7.33
C LEU A 155 9.08 11.68 -6.37
N LYS A 156 9.55 10.71 -5.57
CA LYS A 156 10.71 10.90 -4.69
C LYS A 156 12.04 11.00 -5.42
N LEU A 157 12.16 10.32 -6.55
CA LEU A 157 13.31 10.45 -7.46
C LEU A 157 13.25 11.72 -8.32
N ASP A 158 12.29 12.61 -8.08
CA ASP A 158 12.02 13.83 -8.87
C ASP A 158 11.71 13.58 -10.37
N ARG A 159 11.49 12.31 -10.77
CA ARG A 159 11.22 11.86 -12.14
C ARG A 159 9.72 11.94 -12.46
N LEU A 160 9.20 13.17 -12.56
CA LEU A 160 7.79 13.39 -12.90
C LEU A 160 7.37 12.79 -14.25
N ASP A 161 8.28 12.70 -15.22
CA ASP A 161 7.97 12.14 -16.53
C ASP A 161 7.58 10.66 -16.42
N LEU A 162 8.27 9.91 -15.55
CA LEU A 162 7.95 8.50 -15.29
C LEU A 162 6.69 8.37 -14.44
N ALA A 163 6.54 9.22 -13.42
CA ALA A 163 5.33 9.26 -12.60
C ALA A 163 4.05 9.49 -13.45
N ARG A 164 4.12 10.38 -14.45
CA ARG A 164 3.01 10.60 -15.40
C ARG A 164 2.72 9.41 -16.30
N LYS A 165 3.75 8.65 -16.69
CA LYS A 165 3.56 7.43 -17.49
C LYS A 165 2.86 6.35 -16.67
N GLU A 166 3.27 6.15 -15.42
CA GLU A 166 2.58 5.20 -14.53
C GLU A 166 1.16 5.65 -14.22
N LEU A 167 0.92 6.94 -14.01
CA LEU A 167 -0.43 7.47 -13.80
C LEU A 167 -1.36 7.14 -14.98
N LYS A 168 -0.89 7.31 -16.23
CA LYS A 168 -1.68 6.94 -17.40
C LYS A 168 -2.03 5.46 -17.42
N LYS A 169 -1.07 4.58 -17.08
CA LYS A 169 -1.34 3.14 -16.96
C LYS A 169 -2.37 2.84 -15.87
N MET A 170 -2.35 3.57 -14.76
CA MET A 170 -3.37 3.43 -13.71
C MET A 170 -4.75 3.86 -14.21
N GLN A 171 -4.84 4.97 -14.93
CA GLN A 171 -6.08 5.47 -15.54
C GLN A 171 -6.63 4.53 -16.62
N GLU A 172 -5.76 3.90 -17.40
CA GLU A 172 -6.15 2.89 -18.40
C GLU A 172 -6.72 1.63 -17.75
N LYS A 173 -6.31 1.30 -16.51
CA LYS A 173 -6.84 0.18 -15.75
C LYS A 173 -8.16 0.52 -15.07
N ASP A 174 -8.16 1.60 -14.30
CA ASP A 174 -9.32 2.06 -13.53
C ASP A 174 -9.15 3.54 -13.19
N ASP A 175 -9.84 4.42 -13.93
CA ASP A 175 -9.82 5.87 -13.70
C ASP A 175 -10.66 6.26 -12.48
N ASP A 176 -11.72 5.51 -12.16
CA ASP A 176 -12.63 5.79 -11.04
C ASP A 176 -12.10 5.27 -9.70
N ALA A 177 -11.09 4.40 -9.72
CA ALA A 177 -10.41 3.94 -8.50
C ALA A 177 -9.90 5.10 -7.65
N THR A 178 -10.19 5.04 -6.35
CA THR A 178 -9.77 6.04 -5.37
C THR A 178 -8.25 6.20 -5.33
N LEU A 179 -7.51 5.11 -5.55
CA LEU A 179 -6.05 5.12 -5.69
C LEU A 179 -5.56 5.87 -6.92
N THR A 180 -6.22 5.74 -8.07
CA THR A 180 -5.88 6.48 -9.29
C THR A 180 -6.13 7.97 -9.10
N GLN A 181 -7.25 8.33 -8.48
CA GLN A 181 -7.57 9.72 -8.13
C GLN A 181 -6.55 10.32 -7.15
N LEU A 182 -6.13 9.55 -6.14
CA LEU A 182 -5.06 9.97 -5.22
C LEU A 182 -3.71 10.15 -5.94
N ALA A 183 -3.35 9.22 -6.81
CA ALA A 183 -2.13 9.30 -7.62
C ALA A 183 -2.14 10.53 -8.54
N GLN A 184 -3.28 10.83 -9.17
CA GLN A 184 -3.48 12.03 -9.99
C GLN A 184 -3.29 13.31 -9.16
N ALA A 185 -3.83 13.34 -7.94
CA ALA A 185 -3.65 14.46 -7.01
C ALA A 185 -2.16 14.65 -6.65
N TRP A 186 -1.41 13.58 -6.36
CA TRP A 186 0.02 13.67 -6.05
C TRP A 186 0.85 14.20 -7.22
N VAL A 187 0.59 13.75 -8.44
CA VAL A 187 1.28 14.25 -9.64
C VAL A 187 0.96 15.73 -9.86
N ASN A 188 -0.31 16.12 -9.75
CA ASN A 188 -0.74 17.51 -9.93
C ASN A 188 -0.09 18.45 -8.91
N LEU A 189 0.02 18.04 -7.64
CA LEU A 189 0.67 18.84 -6.61
C LEU A 189 2.17 19.04 -6.89
N ASN A 190 2.88 18.01 -7.33
CA ASN A 190 4.29 18.14 -7.70
C ASN A 190 4.49 19.04 -8.92
N LEU A 191 3.56 19.03 -9.88
CA LEU A 191 3.58 19.94 -11.03
C LEU A 191 3.38 21.40 -10.61
N VAL A 192 2.39 21.66 -9.74
CA VAL A 192 2.15 23.01 -9.19
C VAL A 192 3.36 23.50 -8.41
N ALA A 193 3.99 22.63 -7.62
CA ALA A 193 5.19 22.99 -6.87
C ALA A 193 6.39 23.32 -7.79
N LYS A 194 6.56 22.64 -8.93
CA LYS A 194 7.62 22.97 -9.90
C LYS A 194 7.31 24.21 -10.73
N SER A 195 6.04 24.49 -11.02
CA SER A 195 5.61 25.68 -11.76
C SER A 195 5.66 26.96 -10.91
N CYS A 196 5.43 26.86 -9.60
CA CYS A 196 5.60 28.00 -8.69
C CYS A 196 7.08 28.34 -8.48
N ARG A 197 7.52 29.51 -8.98
CA ARG A 197 8.88 30.08 -8.79
C ARG A 197 9.29 30.20 -7.30
N ARG A 198 8.31 30.27 -6.39
CA ARG A 198 8.47 30.05 -4.94
C ARG A 198 7.28 29.23 -4.44
N PRO A 199 7.40 27.90 -4.30
CA PRO A 199 6.35 27.12 -3.67
C PRO A 199 6.16 27.64 -2.25
N SER A 200 4.92 28.02 -1.91
CA SER A 200 4.58 28.51 -0.58
C SER A 200 5.01 27.46 0.46
N THR A 201 5.52 27.91 1.61
CA THR A 201 6.00 27.01 2.67
C THR A 201 4.92 26.00 3.08
N SER A 202 3.64 26.39 2.98
CA SER A 202 2.49 25.51 3.16
C SER A 202 2.43 24.38 2.14
N ILE A 203 2.58 24.64 0.83
CA ILE A 203 2.58 23.59 -0.21
C ILE A 203 3.79 22.68 -0.04
N ARG A 204 4.95 23.23 0.31
CA ARG A 204 6.18 22.44 0.54
C ARG A 204 6.06 21.57 1.79
N ASN A 205 5.50 22.11 2.87
CA ASN A 205 5.21 21.35 4.09
C ASN A 205 4.12 20.32 3.84
N TRP A 206 3.12 20.61 3.01
CA TRP A 206 2.05 19.69 2.66
C TRP A 206 2.57 18.55 1.78
N LEU A 207 3.41 18.81 0.78
CA LEU A 207 4.13 17.79 -0.01
C LEU A 207 5.12 16.97 0.83
N LYS A 208 5.80 17.58 1.80
CA LYS A 208 6.62 16.82 2.77
C LYS A 208 5.75 15.92 3.66
N ARG A 209 4.55 16.40 4.06
CA ARG A 209 3.61 15.67 4.93
C ARG A 209 2.75 14.64 4.19
N HIS A 210 2.47 14.82 2.90
CA HIS A 210 1.50 14.03 2.11
C HIS A 210 2.09 13.41 0.84
N GLY A 211 3.29 13.82 0.42
CA GLY A 211 4.07 13.15 -0.63
C GLY A 211 4.97 12.02 -0.11
N ASN A 212 4.90 11.74 1.20
CA ASN A 212 5.41 10.54 1.83
C ASN A 212 4.31 9.47 1.84
N SER A 213 4.70 8.20 1.93
CA SER A 213 3.94 6.94 1.88
C SER A 213 2.83 6.77 2.94
N LEU A 214 2.11 7.83 3.27
CA LEU A 214 1.37 7.97 4.51
C LEU A 214 -0.14 7.81 4.34
N LEU A 215 -0.66 7.82 3.10
CA LEU A 215 -2.07 7.49 2.86
C LEU A 215 -2.28 5.98 2.69
N LEU A 216 -1.33 5.28 2.05
CA LEU A 216 -1.40 3.82 1.90
C LEU A 216 -0.97 3.03 3.14
N ASN A 217 -0.39 3.67 4.17
CA ASN A 217 0.09 3.01 5.40
C ASN A 217 -0.16 3.81 6.70
N GLY A 218 -0.93 4.89 6.67
CA GLY A 218 -1.18 5.73 7.85
C GLY A 218 -0.04 6.66 8.22
N GLN A 219 -0.39 7.91 8.47
CA GLN A 219 0.56 8.93 8.91
C GLN A 219 1.36 8.51 10.15
N ALA A 220 2.67 8.30 10.01
CA ALA A 220 3.57 8.24 11.16
C ALA A 220 5.09 8.46 10.97
N THR A 221 5.58 9.19 9.95
CA THR A 221 6.97 9.71 10.03
C THR A 221 7.03 11.17 9.57
N ALA A 222 6.55 12.04 10.46
CA ALA A 222 7.00 13.42 10.52
C ALA A 222 7.99 13.50 11.68
N TYR A 223 9.27 13.35 11.36
CA TYR A 223 10.40 14.03 12.00
C TYR A 223 11.44 14.28 10.90
#